data_AF-A0A9D9J4I4-F1
#
_entry.id   AF-A0A9D9J4I4-F1
#
_cell.length_a   1.000
_cell.length_b   1.000
_cell.length_c   1.000
_cell.angle_alpha   90.00
_cell.angle_beta   90.00
_cell.angle_gamma   90.00
#
_symmetry.space_group_name_H-M   'P 1'
#
loop_
_entity.id
_entity.type
_entity.pdbx_description
1 polymer ?
#
loop_
_entity_poly.entity_id
_entity_poly.type
_entity_poly.pdbx_seq_one_letter_code
_entity_poly.pdbx_strand_id
1 'polypeptide(L)'
;MEKTEGKYIKRTQKDYSMSFKLAVVHEYESTRISQRALQSKYGIQGNDTVRRWIEKYSNFDITNKSHKPMEKSKDQELLELRQ
;
A
#
# COMPACT_ATOMS: atom_id res chain seq x y z
N MET A 1 30.77 -19.32 -1.86
CA MET A 1 29.53 -18.51 -1.74
C MET A 1 28.44 -19.43 -1.25
N GLU A 2 28.05 -19.30 0.02
CA GLU A 2 27.00 -20.12 0.63
C GLU A 2 25.70 -19.97 -0.14
N LYS A 3 25.15 -21.10 -0.59
CA LYS A 3 23.83 -21.18 -1.21
C LYS A 3 22.80 -20.88 -0.14
N THR A 4 22.16 -19.71 -0.21
CA THR A 4 20.92 -19.47 0.52
C THR A 4 19.87 -20.38 -0.08
N GLU A 5 19.71 -21.58 0.49
CA GLU A 5 18.62 -22.51 0.23
C GLU A 5 17.29 -21.74 0.33
N GLY A 6 16.75 -21.35 -0.83
CA GLY A 6 15.52 -20.58 -0.93
C GLY A 6 14.34 -21.44 -0.55
N LYS A 7 14.11 -21.63 0.76
CA LYS A 7 12.89 -22.24 1.27
C LYS A 7 11.72 -21.40 0.78
N TYR A 8 11.01 -21.90 -0.23
CA TYR A 8 9.81 -21.27 -0.74
C TYR A 8 8.77 -21.19 0.39
N ILE A 9 8.58 -19.98 0.93
CA ILE A 9 7.58 -19.74 1.96
C ILE A 9 6.25 -19.53 1.25
N LYS A 10 5.33 -20.49 1.39
CA LYS A 10 3.97 -20.37 0.86
C LYS A 10 3.32 -19.09 1.42
N ARG A 11 2.75 -18.27 0.54
CA ARG A 11 1.98 -17.09 0.96
C ARG A 11 0.75 -17.56 1.72
N THR A 12 0.53 -17.00 2.90
CA THR A 12 -0.70 -17.21 3.67
C THR A 12 -1.48 -15.89 3.75
N GLN A 13 -2.81 -16.00 3.75
CA GLN A 13 -3.64 -14.85 4.10
C GLN A 13 -3.37 -14.54 5.57
N LYS A 14 -2.92 -13.31 5.84
CA LYS A 14 -2.78 -12.77 7.19
C LYS A 14 -3.63 -11.53 7.29
N ASP A 15 -4.53 -11.54 8.26
CA ASP A 15 -5.28 -10.36 8.65
C ASP A 15 -4.44 -9.53 9.62
N TYR A 16 -4.07 -8.34 9.16
CA TYR A 16 -3.33 -7.39 9.97
C TYR A 16 -4.31 -6.40 10.61
N SER A 17 -4.26 -6.29 11.94
CA SER A 17 -5.06 -5.33 12.69
C SER A 17 -4.70 -3.89 12.30
N MET A 18 -5.62 -2.96 12.50
CA MET A 18 -5.37 -1.54 12.21
C MET A 18 -4.19 -0.99 13.04
N SER A 19 -4.13 -1.33 14.33
CA SER A 19 -3.04 -0.92 15.21
C SER A 19 -1.67 -1.40 14.72
N PHE A 20 -1.60 -2.63 14.21
CA PHE A 20 -0.37 -3.16 13.63
C PHE A 20 0.05 -2.37 12.37
N LYS A 21 -0.88 -2.08 11.46
CA LYS A 21 -0.61 -1.30 10.25
C LYS A 21 -0.05 0.08 10.59
N LEU A 22 -0.65 0.76 11.58
CA LEU A 22 -0.20 2.06 12.05
C LEU A 22 1.19 1.99 12.70
N ALA A 23 1.45 0.98 13.53
CA ALA A 23 2.77 0.79 14.15
C ALA A 23 3.87 0.60 13.11
N VAL A 24 3.60 -0.17 12.04
CA VAL A 24 4.53 -0.38 10.92
C VAL A 24 4.81 0.93 10.17
N VAL A 25 3.77 1.73 9.90
CA VAL A 25 3.96 3.05 9.23
C VAL A 25 4.72 4.02 10.12
N HIS A 26 4.39 4.09 11.41
CA HIS A 26 5.09 4.95 12.36
C HIS A 26 6.57 4.56 12.50
N GLU A 27 6.88 3.25 12.52
CA GLU A 27 8.26 2.80 12.51
C GLU A 27 8.97 3.20 11.22
N TYR A 28 8.33 3.05 10.06
CA TYR A 28 8.90 3.49 8.77
C TYR A 28 9.16 5.01 8.71
N GLU A 29 8.31 5.83 9.35
CA GLU A 29 8.50 7.28 9.40
C GLU A 29 9.60 7.69 10.40
N SER A 30 9.69 6.99 11.54
CA SER A 30 10.68 7.25 12.59
C SER A 30 12.07 6.71 12.23
N THR A 31 12.13 5.53 11.62
CA THR A 31 13.37 4.85 11.24
C THR A 31 13.62 5.02 9.75
N ARG A 32 14.82 5.48 9.36
CA ARG A 32 15.21 5.60 7.93
C ARG A 32 15.54 4.25 7.28
N ILE A 33 14.72 3.24 7.54
CA ILE A 33 14.87 1.90 6.97
C ILE A 33 14.00 1.75 5.72
N SER A 34 14.42 0.86 4.82
CA SER A 34 13.67 0.61 3.59
C SER A 34 12.41 -0.22 3.86
N GLN A 35 11.41 -0.10 2.98
CA GLN A 35 10.18 -0.91 3.04
C GLN A 35 10.48 -2.43 3.05
N ARG A 36 11.51 -2.86 2.32
CA ARG A 36 11.99 -4.24 2.30
C ARG A 36 12.53 -4.69 3.66
N ALA A 37 13.21 -3.80 4.38
CA ALA A 37 13.67 -4.09 5.73
C ALA A 37 12.50 -4.29 6.70
N LEU A 38 11.45 -3.47 6.64
CA LEU A 38 10.23 -3.70 7.45
C LEU A 38 9.56 -5.02 7.08
N GLN A 39 9.46 -5.35 5.79
CA GLN A 39 8.87 -6.62 5.35
C GLN A 39 9.60 -7.80 5.97
N SER A 40 10.93 -7.80 5.94
CA SER A 40 11.73 -8.86 6.55
C SER A 40 11.60 -8.88 8.07
N LYS A 41 11.56 -7.71 8.71
CA LYS A 41 11.47 -7.58 10.17
C LYS A 41 10.13 -8.10 10.71
N TYR A 42 9.03 -7.75 10.04
CA TYR A 42 7.67 -8.11 10.45
C TYR A 42 7.15 -9.39 9.79
N GLY A 43 7.94 -10.04 8.93
CA GLY A 43 7.53 -11.25 8.21
C GLY A 43 6.35 -11.03 7.26
N ILE A 44 6.27 -9.83 6.67
CA ILE A 44 5.23 -9.45 5.70
C ILE A 44 5.69 -9.92 4.32
N GLN A 45 5.00 -10.92 3.79
CA GLN A 45 5.36 -11.55 2.50
C GLN A 45 4.94 -10.74 1.26
N GLY A 46 4.13 -9.70 1.44
CA GLY A 46 3.62 -8.87 0.35
C GLY A 46 4.55 -7.69 0.06
N ASN A 47 5.13 -7.68 -1.15
CA ASN A 47 6.06 -6.64 -1.59
C ASN A 47 5.42 -5.24 -1.62
N ASP A 48 4.12 -5.15 -1.92
CA ASP A 48 3.39 -3.89 -2.00
C ASP A 48 2.56 -3.60 -0.73
N THR A 49 2.48 -4.54 0.21
CA THR A 49 1.61 -4.41 1.39
C THR A 49 2.03 -3.24 2.28
N VAL A 50 3.32 -3.17 2.61
CA VAL A 50 3.88 -2.08 3.43
C VAL A 50 3.77 -0.75 2.71
N ARG A 51 4.06 -0.72 1.40
CA ARG A 51 3.90 0.48 0.57
C ARG A 51 2.47 1.00 0.60
N ARG A 52 1.48 0.14 0.41
CA ARG A 52 0.05 0.52 0.44
C ARG A 52 -0.37 1.03 1.82
N TRP A 53 0.19 0.51 2.92
CA TRP A 53 -0.09 1.04 4.25
C TRP A 53 0.51 2.42 4.44
N ILE A 54 1.75 2.64 4.00
CA ILE A 54 2.38 3.97 4.02
C ILE A 54 1.55 4.94 3.18
N GLU A 55 1.21 4.61 1.94
CA GLU A 55 0.40 5.48 1.07
C GLU A 55 -1.01 5.78 1.62
N LYS A 56 -1.57 4.92 2.46
CA LYS A 56 -2.93 5.06 3.01
C LYS A 56 -2.96 5.74 4.37
N TYR A 57 -1.94 5.51 5.20
CA TYR A 57 -1.91 5.92 6.60
C TYR A 57 -0.77 6.89 6.93
N SER A 58 0.19 7.11 6.04
CA SER A 58 1.15 8.20 6.19
C SER A 58 0.44 9.53 5.96
N ASN A 59 0.74 10.49 6.83
CA ASN A 59 0.16 11.83 6.77
C ASN A 59 0.66 12.63 5.55
N PHE A 60 1.67 12.15 4.83
CA PHE A 60 2.40 12.93 3.83
C PHE A 60 1.70 13.05 2.46
N ASP A 61 0.71 12.22 2.13
CA ASP A 61 0.22 12.07 0.74
C ASP A 61 -1.28 12.40 0.51
N ILE A 62 -1.97 12.94 1.51
CA ILE A 62 -3.37 13.38 1.36
C ILE A 62 -3.47 14.55 0.35
N THR A 63 -2.40 15.32 0.18
CA THR A 63 -2.35 16.49 -0.69
C THR A 63 -2.02 16.19 -2.16
N ASN A 64 -1.32 15.08 -2.45
CA ASN A 64 -0.84 14.76 -3.80
C ASN A 64 -1.69 13.73 -4.56
N LYS A 65 -2.62 13.06 -3.89
CA LYS A 65 -3.70 12.33 -4.57
C LYS A 65 -4.74 13.34 -5.03
N SER A 66 -4.35 14.13 -6.02
CA SER A 66 -5.28 14.75 -6.96
C SER A 66 -6.03 13.58 -7.61
N HIS A 67 -7.12 13.16 -6.97
CA HIS A 67 -8.20 12.49 -7.65
C HIS A 67 -8.56 13.48 -8.75
N LYS A 68 -7.99 13.34 -9.95
CA LYS A 68 -8.58 14.00 -11.11
C LYS A 68 -9.97 13.39 -11.18
N PRO A 69 -11.07 14.11 -10.87
CA PRO A 69 -12.36 13.62 -11.29
C PRO A 69 -12.20 13.43 -12.80
N MET A 70 -12.38 12.20 -13.28
CA MET A 70 -12.51 11.99 -14.72
C MET A 70 -13.61 12.96 -15.15
N GLU A 71 -13.29 13.96 -15.99
CA GLU A 71 -14.32 14.77 -16.63
C GLU A 71 -15.29 13.78 -17.27
N LYS A 72 -16.57 13.85 -16.88
CA LYS A 72 -17.61 13.00 -17.46
C LYS A 72 -17.53 13.17 -18.97
N SER A 73 -17.43 12.07 -19.71
CA SER A 73 -17.45 12.13 -21.18
C SER A 73 -18.76 12.78 -21.63
N LYS A 74 -18.69 13.63 -22.65
CA LYS A 74 -19.84 14.34 -23.26
C LYS A 74 -20.98 13.37 -23.65
N ASP A 75 -20.65 12.10 -23.87
CA ASP A 75 -21.62 11.05 -24.18
C ASP A 75 -22.57 10.70 -23.01
N GLN A 76 -22.16 10.92 -21.75
CA GLN A 76 -23.05 10.74 -20.60
C GLN A 76 -24.11 11.83 -20.50
N GLU A 77 -23.77 13.06 -20.91
CA GLU A 77 -24.68 14.22 -20.87
C GLU A 77 -25.75 14.12 -21.98
N LEU A 78 -25.39 13.57 -23.15
CA LEU A 78 -26.32 13.35 -24.27
C LEU A 78 -27.39 12.29 -23.95
N LEU A 79 -27.11 11.35 -23.05
CA LEU A 79 -28.05 10.31 -22.63
C LEU A 79 -29.11 10.84 -21.64
N GLU A 80 -28.71 11.74 -20.74
CA GLU A 80 -29.61 12.36 -19.74
C GLU A 80 -30.60 13.35 -20.38
N LEU A 81 -30.23 14.01 -21.49
CA LEU A 81 -31.12 14.93 -22.22
C LEU A 81 -32.23 14.25 -23.03
N ARG A 82 -32.17 12.93 -23.19
CA ARG A 82 -33.08 12.15 -24.06
C ARG A 82 -34.21 11.47 -23.29
N GLN A 83 -34.34 11.74 -21.98
CA GLN A 83 -35.41 11.26 -21.10
C GLN A 83 -36.54 12.27 -20.93
#